data_AF-A0A8H7GT42-F1
#
_entry.id   AF-A0A8H7GT42-F1
#
_cell.length_a   1.000
_cell.length_b   1.000
_cell.length_c   1.000
_cell.angle_alpha   90.00
_cell.angle_beta   90.00
_cell.angle_gamma   90.00
#
_symmetry.space_group_name_H-M   'P 1'
#
loop_
_entity.id
_entity.type
_entity.pdbx_description
1 polymer ?
#
loop_
_entity_poly.entity_id
_entity_poly.type
_entity_poly.pdbx_seq_one_letter_code
_entity_poly.pdbx_strand_id
1 'polypeptide(L)'
;MTMRDVGVFMKFEKLITEESDFVQLECMFRESDSTVLDDKEPYAVTISLYDFDLKLREKFEYWKKTDMTIREYYDSYNSKWPFCAKG
;
A
#
# COMPACT_ATOMS: atom_id res chain seq x y z
N MET A 1 9.85 10.39 -5.63
CA MET A 1 8.53 10.39 -6.30
C MET A 1 8.08 8.99 -6.64
N THR A 2 8.92 8.15 -7.29
CA THR A 2 8.57 6.77 -7.66
C THR A 2 7.91 5.96 -6.52
N MET A 3 8.52 5.89 -5.33
CA MET A 3 7.90 5.17 -4.19
C MET A 3 6.56 5.74 -3.68
N ARG A 4 6.20 6.98 -4.04
CA ARG A 4 4.90 7.59 -3.71
C ARG A 4 3.83 7.35 -4.78
N ASP A 5 4.26 6.92 -5.97
CA ASP A 5 3.45 6.77 -7.18
C ASP A 5 3.58 5.34 -7.73
N VAL A 6 3.83 4.38 -6.84
CA VAL A 6 3.97 2.95 -7.15
C VAL A 6 2.62 2.26 -6.97
N GLY A 7 2.32 1.31 -7.85
CA GLY A 7 1.16 0.43 -7.68
C GLY A 7 1.49 -0.75 -6.79
N VAL A 8 0.56 -1.15 -5.93
CA VAL A 8 0.63 -2.40 -5.17
C VAL A 8 -0.47 -3.33 -5.68
N PHE A 9 -0.10 -4.53 -6.12
CA PHE A 9 -1.03 -5.60 -6.41
C PHE A 9 -0.91 -6.66 -5.32
N MET A 10 -2.04 -7.06 -4.76
CA MET A 10 -2.11 -8.13 -3.76
C MET A 10 -2.97 -9.25 -4.34
N LYS A 11 -2.41 -10.45 -4.39
CA LYS A 11 -3.10 -11.67 -4.81
C LYS A 11 -3.37 -12.52 -3.57
N PHE A 12 -4.63 -12.90 -3.38
CA PHE A 12 -5.06 -13.78 -2.29
C PHE A 12 -5.51 -15.12 -2.86
N GLU A 13 -4.89 -16.19 -2.40
CA GLU A 13 -5.22 -17.56 -2.80
C GLU A 13 -5.69 -18.35 -1.59
N LYS A 14 -6.93 -18.85 -1.63
CA LYS A 14 -7.47 -19.67 -0.56
C LYS A 14 -6.68 -20.98 -0.47
N LEU A 15 -6.17 -21.30 0.71
CA LEU A 15 -5.48 -22.55 0.95
C LEU A 15 -6.50 -23.62 1.28
N ILE A 16 -6.65 -24.59 0.36
CA ILE A 16 -7.49 -25.77 0.60
C ILE A 16 -6.70 -26.67 1.55
N THR A 17 -7.14 -26.73 2.80
CA THR A 17 -6.51 -27.57 3.84
C THR A 17 -7.36 -28.81 4.03
N GLU A 18 -6.79 -30.00 3.78
CA GLU A 18 -7.28 -31.24 4.38
C GLU A 18 -6.74 -31.32 5.82
N GLU A 19 -7.45 -31.95 6.75
CA GLU A 19 -7.19 -31.92 8.20
C GLU A 19 -5.76 -32.34 8.61
N SER A 20 -5.00 -33.00 7.74
CA SER A 20 -3.60 -33.42 7.95
C SER A 20 -2.53 -32.39 7.58
N ASP A 21 -2.89 -31.28 6.91
CA ASP A 21 -1.91 -30.43 6.20
C ASP A 21 -1.54 -29.13 6.95
N PHE A 22 -2.11 -28.90 8.15
CA PHE A 22 -1.79 -27.71 8.95
C PHE A 22 -0.29 -27.61 9.31
N VAL A 23 0.40 -28.74 9.45
CA VAL A 23 1.85 -28.78 9.76
C VAL A 23 2.71 -28.53 8.51
N GLN A 24 2.16 -28.67 7.29
CA GLN A 24 2.89 -28.39 6.04
C GLN A 24 2.74 -26.96 5.53
N LEU A 25 1.71 -26.22 5.97
CA LEU A 25 1.55 -24.82 5.58
C LEU A 25 2.70 -23.93 6.09
N GLU A 26 3.24 -24.21 7.27
CA GLU A 26 4.39 -23.44 7.81
C GLU A 26 5.68 -23.67 7.01
N CYS A 27 5.80 -24.81 6.32
CA CYS A 27 7.02 -25.26 5.64
C CYS A 27 7.04 -25.00 4.13
N MET A 28 5.89 -24.78 3.48
CA MET A 28 5.81 -24.61 2.02
C MET A 28 6.09 -23.19 1.53
N PHE A 29 6.00 -22.17 2.39
CA PHE A 29 6.11 -20.78 1.94
C PHE A 29 7.55 -20.27 2.12
N ARG A 30 8.19 -19.99 0.97
CA ARG A 30 9.49 -19.33 0.87
C ARG A 30 9.43 -17.97 1.58
N GLU A 31 10.57 -17.48 2.05
CA GLU A 31 10.81 -16.22 2.78
C GLU A 31 10.13 -14.92 2.22
N SER A 32 9.43 -14.99 1.09
CA SER A 32 8.77 -13.88 0.41
C SER A 32 7.24 -13.86 0.50
N ASP A 33 6.58 -14.94 0.94
CA ASP A 33 5.10 -15.01 0.98
C ASP A 33 4.58 -14.88 2.42
N SER A 34 3.72 -13.89 2.66
CA SER A 34 3.07 -13.66 3.95
C SER A 34 1.72 -14.35 3.99
N THR A 35 1.42 -15.11 5.05
CA THR A 35 0.09 -15.64 5.29
C THR A 35 -0.74 -14.63 6.08
N VAL A 36 -2.00 -14.46 5.69
CA VAL A 36 -3.00 -13.75 6.50
C VAL A 36 -3.97 -14.80 7.02
N LEU A 37 -3.98 -14.97 8.33
CA LEU A 37 -4.97 -15.76 9.03
C LEU A 37 -6.18 -14.85 9.29
N ASP A 38 -7.23 -15.00 8.49
CA ASP A 38 -8.57 -14.64 8.94
C ASP A 38 -9.07 -15.81 9.80
N ASP A 39 -9.79 -15.54 10.90
CA ASP A 39 -10.07 -16.47 12.03
C ASP A 39 -10.78 -17.79 11.65
N LYS A 40 -11.03 -18.03 10.35
CA LYS A 40 -11.77 -19.18 9.82
C LYS A 40 -11.10 -19.85 8.62
N GLU A 41 -10.29 -19.15 7.82
CA GLU A 41 -9.73 -19.71 6.58
C GLU A 41 -8.33 -19.13 6.26
N PRO A 42 -7.33 -19.99 6.01
CA PRO A 42 -6.00 -19.53 5.64
C PRO A 42 -5.92 -19.09 4.17
N TYR A 43 -5.28 -17.94 3.92
CA TYR A 43 -4.96 -17.46 2.57
C TYR A 43 -3.45 -17.26 2.41
N ALA A 44 -2.92 -17.69 1.26
CA ALA A 44 -1.60 -17.27 0.80
C ALA A 44 -1.73 -15.89 0.14
N VAL A 45 -0.86 -14.95 0.54
CA VAL A 45 -0.85 -13.60 -0.01
C VAL A 45 0.48 -13.36 -0.73
N THR A 46 0.40 -13.06 -2.02
CA THR A 46 1.54 -12.59 -2.81
C THR A 46 1.37 -11.10 -3.06
N ILE A 47 2.41 -10.32 -2.70
CA ILE A 47 2.46 -8.88 -2.93
C ILE A 47 3.41 -8.60 -4.08
N SER A 48 2.99 -7.79 -5.03
CA SER A 48 3.82 -7.37 -6.15
C SER A 48 3.70 -5.87 -6.35
N LEU A 49 4.85 -5.21 -6.50
CA LEU A 49 4.93 -3.77 -6.70
C LEU A 49 5.16 -3.49 -8.20
N TYR A 50 4.46 -2.50 -8.74
CA TYR A 50 4.50 -2.17 -10.17
C TYR A 50 4.63 -0.66 -10.36
N ASP A 51 5.04 -0.25 -11.57
CA ASP A 51 5.29 1.15 -11.93
C ASP A 51 6.49 1.77 -11.17
N PHE A 52 7.63 1.09 -11.24
CA PHE A 52 8.92 1.57 -10.70
C PHE A 52 9.71 2.43 -11.70
N ASP A 53 9.03 3.15 -12.59
CA ASP A 53 9.73 4.00 -13.53
C ASP A 53 10.49 5.13 -12.80
N LEU A 54 11.71 5.38 -13.28
CA LEU A 54 12.48 6.51 -12.79
C LEU A 54 11.81 7.79 -13.29
N LYS A 55 11.23 8.57 -12.37
CA LYS A 55 10.61 9.84 -12.75
C LYS A 55 11.69 10.83 -13.21
N LEU A 56 11.48 11.46 -14.36
CA LEU A 56 12.36 12.50 -14.90
C LEU A 56 12.50 13.68 -13.93
N ARG A 57 13.67 14.32 -13.93
CA ARG A 57 13.97 15.47 -13.06
C ARG A 57 12.99 16.64 -13.27
N GLU A 58 12.60 16.90 -14.51
CA GLU A 58 11.65 17.97 -14.85
C GLU A 58 10.28 17.74 -14.20
N LYS A 59 9.80 16.49 -14.23
CA LYS A 59 8.56 16.12 -13.52
C LYS A 59 8.72 16.35 -12.02
N PHE A 60 9.86 15.97 -11.43
CA PHE A 60 10.10 16.21 -10.01
C PHE A 60 10.01 17.70 -9.63
N GLU A 61 10.67 18.58 -10.39
CA GLU A 61 10.62 20.03 -10.13
C GLU A 61 9.21 20.59 -10.31
N TYR A 62 8.46 20.11 -11.31
CA TYR A 62 7.05 20.45 -11.47
C TYR A 62 6.22 20.05 -10.23
N TRP A 63 6.32 18.80 -9.78
CA TRP A 63 5.58 18.32 -8.60
C TRP A 63 5.95 19.08 -7.34
N LYS A 64 7.23 19.39 -7.14
CA LYS A 64 7.71 20.22 -6.03
C LYS A 64 7.09 21.62 -6.07
N LYS A 65 7.02 22.25 -7.25
CA LYS A 65 6.37 23.56 -7.42
C LYS A 65 4.88 23.49 -7.11
N THR A 66 4.20 22.46 -7.60
CA THR A 66 2.78 22.22 -7.31
C THR A 66 2.55 22.08 -5.81
N ASP A 67 3.37 21.27 -5.12
CA ASP A 67 3.29 21.06 -3.67
C ASP A 67 3.45 22.38 -2.88
N MET A 68 4.42 23.20 -3.27
CA MET A 68 4.58 24.54 -2.66
C MET A 68 3.40 25.48 -2.95
N THR A 69 2.75 25.35 -4.10
CA THR A 69 1.60 26.20 -4.48
C THR A 69 0.35 25.82 -3.68
N ILE A 70 0.09 24.51 -3.53
CA ILE A 70 -1.07 24.02 -2.78
C ILE A 70 -0.86 24.10 -1.26
N ARG A 71 0.40 24.22 -0.81
CA ARG A 71 0.76 24.35 0.59
C ARG A 71 0.00 25.48 1.28
N GLU A 72 -0.15 26.65 0.64
CA GLU A 72 -0.92 27.74 1.23
C GLU A 72 -2.38 27.37 1.48
N TYR A 73 -2.99 26.53 0.63
CA TYR A 73 -4.35 26.02 0.86
C TYR A 73 -4.42 25.05 2.03
N TYR A 74 -3.44 24.14 2.15
CA TYR A 74 -3.37 23.17 3.25
C TYR A 74 -2.96 23.78 4.59
N ASP A 75 -2.04 24.76 4.56
CA ASP A 75 -1.54 25.49 5.73
C ASP A 75 -2.48 26.64 6.12
N SER A 76 -3.33 27.12 5.21
CA SER A 76 -4.38 28.07 5.57
C SER A 76 -5.30 27.40 6.57
N TYR A 77 -5.28 27.92 7.80
CA TYR A 77 -6.20 27.56 8.86
C TYR A 77 -7.61 28.00 8.43
N ASN A 78 -8.24 27.21 7.56
CA ASN A 78 -9.54 27.54 7.04
C ASN A 78 -10.58 27.11 8.06
N SER A 79 -10.96 28.03 8.94
CA SER A 79 -12.03 27.85 9.91
C SER A 79 -13.40 27.53 9.27
N LYS A 80 -13.53 27.65 7.95
CA LYS A 80 -14.73 27.24 7.19
C LYS A 80 -14.67 25.82 6.65
N TRP A 81 -13.55 25.10 6.82
CA TRP A 81 -13.50 23.68 6.48
C TRP A 81 -14.25 22.87 7.53
N PRO A 82 -15.24 22.04 7.13
CA PRO A 82 -16.14 21.35 8.06
C PRO A 82 -15.43 20.40 9.04
N PHE A 83 -14.20 19.96 8.73
CA PHE A 83 -13.41 19.05 9.57
C PHE A 83 -12.26 19.73 10.35
N CYS A 84 -12.04 21.04 10.16
CA CYS A 84 -10.96 21.78 10.83
C CYS A 84 -11.45 22.68 11.98
N ALA A 85 -12.74 22.68 12.30
CA ALA A 85 -13.24 23.34 13.50
C ALA A 85 -12.73 22.59 14.73
N LYS A 86 -11.67 23.08 15.36
CA LYS A 86 -11.32 22.70 16.73
C LYS A 86 -12.48 23.10 17.63
N GLY A 87 -13.05 22.13 18.34
CA GLY A 87 -13.81 22.38 19.56
C GLY A 87 -12.92 22.96 20.65
#